data_AF-A0A0A8JHJ9-F1
#
_entry.id   AF-A0A0A8JHJ9-F1
#
_cell.length_a   1.000
_cell.length_b   1.000
_cell.length_c   1.000
_cell.angle_alpha   90.00
_cell.angle_beta   90.00
_cell.angle_gamma   90.00
#
_symmetry.space_group_name_H-M   'P 1'
#
loop_
_entity.id
_entity.type
_entity.pdbx_description
1 polymer ?
#
loop_
_entity_poly.entity_id
_entity_poly.type
_entity_poly.pdbx_seq_one_letter_code
_entity_poly.pdbx_strand_id
1 'polypeptide(L)'
;MNAVLTQAVGDQTQRYEAIRRRNAEAAYDRNVQYNGRHQKTIEELEALLVGDKEPAIEPDVKPDVRQLDAGQMKQIALPLGKTLEETVDLWRGVRAEALAAEPEPTTADYQLAATASAKIRQTEAQIAIQDRIRTELELHTAQQEMPATNIPTTELPTAEERELFLMQKRYQQAMSAYSVQAEARQNGYAIEWPSFSRTA
;
A
#
# COMPACT_ATOMS: atom_id res chain seq x y z
N MET A 1 -34.74 5.20 -36.38
CA MET A 1 -33.66 4.19 -36.36
C MET A 1 -32.86 4.29 -35.05
N ASN A 2 -33.53 4.39 -33.87
CA ASN A 2 -32.88 4.78 -32.60
C ASN A 2 -33.01 3.73 -31.46
N ALA A 3 -33.73 2.62 -31.69
CA ALA A 3 -33.99 1.61 -30.66
C ALA A 3 -32.83 0.62 -30.44
N VAL A 4 -31.93 0.48 -31.41
CA VAL A 4 -30.82 -0.49 -31.35
C VAL A 4 -29.64 0.01 -30.51
N LEU A 5 -29.44 1.34 -30.46
CA LEU A 5 -28.38 1.97 -29.66
C LEU A 5 -28.69 1.94 -28.15
N THR A 6 -29.95 2.03 -27.74
CA THR A 6 -30.35 2.02 -26.33
C THR A 6 -30.30 0.62 -25.71
N GLN A 7 -30.58 -0.43 -26.48
CA GLN A 7 -30.44 -1.82 -26.00
C GLN A 7 -28.98 -2.23 -25.79
N ALA A 8 -28.07 -1.84 -26.68
CA ALA A 8 -26.64 -2.14 -26.53
C ALA A 8 -26.00 -1.47 -25.31
N VAL A 9 -26.47 -0.27 -24.92
CA VAL A 9 -26.01 0.44 -23.72
C VAL A 9 -26.58 -0.19 -22.44
N GLY A 10 -27.84 -0.65 -22.47
CA GLY A 10 -28.47 -1.38 -21.36
C GLY A 10 -27.79 -2.71 -21.04
N ASP A 11 -27.32 -3.43 -22.06
CA ASP A 11 -26.60 -4.70 -21.87
C ASP A 11 -25.19 -4.50 -21.27
N GLN A 12 -24.52 -3.39 -21.60
CA GLN A 12 -23.20 -3.08 -21.04
C GLN A 12 -23.28 -2.66 -19.56
N THR A 13 -24.30 -1.88 -19.17
CA THR A 13 -24.50 -1.48 -17.78
C THR A 13 -24.88 -2.68 -16.91
N GLN A 14 -25.74 -3.58 -17.40
CA GLN A 14 -26.08 -4.82 -16.68
C GLN A 14 -24.89 -5.75 -16.49
N ARG A 15 -24.02 -5.89 -17.51
CA ARG A 15 -22.77 -6.66 -17.37
C ARG A 15 -21.83 -6.03 -16.34
N TYR A 16 -21.71 -4.71 -16.33
CA TYR A 16 -20.89 -4.00 -15.35
C TYR A 16 -21.43 -4.17 -13.92
N GLU A 17 -22.74 -4.07 -13.72
CA GLU A 17 -23.38 -4.31 -12.43
C GLU A 17 -23.21 -5.76 -11.95
N ALA A 18 -23.33 -6.74 -12.85
CA ALA A 18 -23.10 -8.15 -12.53
C ALA A 18 -21.64 -8.40 -12.09
N ILE A 19 -20.65 -7.81 -12.77
CA ILE A 19 -19.24 -7.91 -12.38
C ILE A 19 -19.00 -7.23 -11.03
N ARG A 20 -19.59 -6.04 -10.81
CA ARG A 20 -19.46 -5.31 -9.54
C ARG A 20 -20.04 -6.10 -8.36
N ARG A 21 -21.23 -6.70 -8.52
CA ARG A 21 -21.85 -7.55 -7.50
C ARG A 21 -20.99 -8.77 -7.19
N ARG A 22 -20.53 -9.48 -8.22
CA ARG A 22 -19.65 -10.64 -8.06
C ARG A 22 -18.34 -10.30 -7.35
N ASN A 23 -17.74 -9.15 -7.66
CA ASN A 23 -16.52 -8.69 -6.99
C ASN A 23 -16.78 -8.32 -5.52
N ALA A 24 -17.93 -7.70 -5.22
CA ALA A 24 -18.33 -7.38 -3.86
C ALA A 24 -18.56 -8.65 -3.04
N GLU A 25 -19.31 -9.62 -3.57
CA GLU A 25 -19.54 -10.94 -2.95
C GLU A 25 -18.21 -11.67 -2.68
N ALA A 26 -17.32 -11.72 -3.66
CA ALA A 26 -16.00 -12.33 -3.49
C ALA A 26 -15.15 -11.60 -2.41
N ALA A 27 -15.31 -10.29 -2.25
CA ALA A 27 -14.63 -9.53 -1.20
C ALA A 27 -15.23 -9.83 0.18
N TYR A 28 -16.56 -9.92 0.29
CA TYR A 28 -17.23 -10.34 1.51
C TYR A 28 -16.84 -11.75 1.92
N ASP A 29 -16.84 -12.71 0.98
CA ASP A 29 -16.45 -14.10 1.26
C ASP A 29 -15.00 -14.20 1.77
N ARG A 30 -14.07 -13.45 1.17
CA ARG A 30 -12.68 -13.39 1.66
C ARG A 30 -12.60 -12.81 3.07
N ASN A 31 -13.38 -11.77 3.35
CA ASN A 31 -13.38 -11.13 4.67
C ASN A 31 -14.02 -12.04 5.73
N VAL A 32 -15.07 -12.78 5.38
CA VAL A 32 -15.69 -13.79 6.25
C VAL A 32 -14.72 -14.94 6.50
N GLN A 33 -14.00 -15.43 5.49
CA GLN A 33 -12.99 -16.47 5.66
C GLN A 33 -11.81 -16.01 6.51
N TYR A 34 -11.34 -14.77 6.31
CA TYR A 34 -10.26 -14.19 7.10
C TYR A 34 -10.67 -13.99 8.55
N ASN A 35 -11.81 -13.33 8.80
CA ASN A 35 -12.27 -13.08 10.16
C ASN A 35 -12.71 -14.35 10.88
N GLY A 36 -13.38 -15.29 10.20
CA GLY A 36 -13.79 -16.56 10.80
C GLY A 36 -12.61 -17.46 11.19
N ARG A 37 -11.45 -17.33 10.51
CA ARG A 37 -10.23 -18.07 10.84
C ARG A 37 -9.31 -17.36 11.82
N HIS A 38 -9.43 -16.04 11.95
CA HIS A 38 -8.56 -15.22 12.82
C HIS A 38 -9.28 -14.60 14.03
N GLN A 39 -10.55 -14.95 14.26
CA GLN A 39 -11.23 -14.66 15.51
C GLN A 39 -10.66 -15.56 16.61
N LYS A 40 -9.68 -15.03 17.33
CA LYS A 40 -9.19 -15.62 18.58
C LYS A 40 -10.33 -15.59 19.61
N THR A 41 -10.55 -16.68 20.31
CA THR A 41 -11.55 -16.73 21.38
C THR A 41 -11.09 -15.87 22.57
N ILE A 42 -12.00 -15.45 23.45
CA ILE A 42 -11.66 -14.63 24.62
C ILE A 42 -10.61 -15.36 25.49
N GLU A 43 -10.74 -16.68 25.61
CA GLU A 43 -9.81 -17.55 26.36
C GLU A 43 -8.40 -17.55 25.75
N GLU A 44 -8.28 -17.55 24.42
CA GLU A 44 -6.99 -17.46 23.73
C GLU A 44 -6.32 -16.09 23.90
N LEU A 45 -7.11 -15.02 23.95
CA LEU A 45 -6.61 -13.67 24.21
C LEU A 45 -6.12 -13.51 25.64
N GLU A 46 -6.82 -14.11 26.61
CA GLU A 46 -6.42 -14.15 28.01
C GLU A 46 -5.11 -14.95 28.19
N ALA A 47 -4.96 -16.08 27.51
CA ALA A 47 -3.73 -16.87 27.52
C ALA A 47 -2.52 -16.10 26.93
N LEU A 48 -2.73 -15.33 25.85
CA LEU A 48 -1.69 -14.47 25.28
C LEU A 48 -1.29 -13.31 26.19
N LEU A 49 -2.24 -12.78 26.97
CA LEU A 49 -1.99 -11.72 27.94
C LEU A 49 -1.22 -12.24 29.16
N VAL A 50 -1.41 -13.51 29.52
CA VAL A 50 -0.70 -14.21 30.61
C VAL A 50 0.71 -14.67 30.18
N GLY A 51 1.00 -14.66 28.88
CA GLY A 51 2.33 -14.93 28.32
C GLY A 51 2.55 -16.36 27.86
N ASP A 52 1.49 -17.16 27.73
CA ASP A 52 1.57 -18.47 27.11
C ASP A 52 1.77 -18.34 25.60
N LYS A 53 2.69 -19.14 25.05
CA LYS A 53 3.10 -19.05 23.63
C LYS A 53 1.91 -19.36 22.72
N GLU A 54 1.76 -18.56 21.65
CA GLU A 54 0.78 -18.79 20.59
C GLU A 54 0.78 -20.28 20.16
N PRO A 55 -0.40 -20.93 20.06
CA PRO A 55 -0.44 -22.25 19.45
C PRO A 55 0.11 -22.12 18.03
N ALA A 56 1.06 -22.99 17.70
CA ALA A 56 1.69 -23.02 16.39
C ALA A 56 0.61 -23.08 15.31
N ILE A 57 0.43 -21.98 14.60
CA ILE A 57 -0.36 -21.95 13.38
C ILE A 57 0.36 -22.92 12.44
N GLU A 58 -0.20 -24.12 12.27
CA GLU A 58 0.26 -25.03 11.23
C GLU A 58 0.23 -24.25 9.90
N PRO A 59 1.34 -24.17 9.16
CA PRO A 59 1.34 -23.52 7.86
C PRO A 59 0.55 -24.42 6.91
N ASP A 60 -0.77 -24.21 6.88
CA ASP A 60 -1.67 -24.98 6.05
C ASP A 60 -1.32 -24.76 4.57
N VAL A 61 -1.43 -25.85 3.84
CA VAL A 61 -0.84 -26.14 2.55
C VAL A 61 -1.13 -25.01 1.55
N LYS A 62 -0.07 -24.41 1.01
CA LYS A 62 -0.17 -23.50 -0.15
C LYS A 62 -0.99 -24.21 -1.23
N PRO A 63 -2.02 -23.58 -1.82
CA PRO A 63 -2.80 -24.23 -2.87
C PRO A 63 -1.84 -24.63 -3.99
N ASP A 64 -1.94 -25.91 -4.37
CA ASP A 64 -1.21 -26.54 -5.47
C ASP A 64 -0.97 -25.53 -6.58
N VAL A 65 0.30 -25.13 -6.72
CA VAL A 65 0.76 -24.35 -7.85
C VAL A 65 0.51 -25.26 -9.05
N ARG A 66 -0.57 -24.97 -9.79
CA ARG A 66 -0.83 -25.57 -11.10
C ARG A 66 0.49 -25.58 -11.85
N GLN A 67 1.06 -26.77 -12.01
CA GLN A 67 2.23 -27.00 -12.84
C GLN A 67 1.81 -26.64 -14.26
N LEU A 68 2.07 -25.40 -14.64
CA LEU A 68 2.10 -25.01 -16.03
C LEU A 68 3.41 -25.58 -16.55
N ASP A 69 3.30 -26.50 -17.52
CA ASP A 69 4.39 -27.05 -18.31
C ASP A 69 5.27 -25.93 -18.89
N ALA A 70 6.29 -25.52 -18.14
CA ALA A 70 7.35 -24.65 -18.60
C ALA A 70 8.66 -25.19 -18.04
N GLY A 71 9.56 -25.55 -18.96
CA GLY A 71 10.76 -26.33 -18.70
C GLY A 71 11.59 -25.86 -17.50
N GLN A 72 12.14 -26.85 -16.80
CA GLN A 72 13.21 -26.78 -15.80
C GLN A 72 13.59 -25.35 -15.38
N MET A 73 12.87 -24.78 -14.42
CA MET A 73 13.37 -23.63 -13.69
C MET A 73 14.69 -24.03 -13.03
N LYS A 74 15.82 -23.44 -13.47
CA LYS A 74 17.09 -23.55 -12.76
C LYS A 74 16.84 -23.07 -11.32
N GLN A 75 16.85 -24.00 -10.36
CA GLN A 75 16.83 -23.67 -8.94
C GLN A 75 18.16 -23.00 -8.60
N ILE A 76 18.26 -21.69 -8.84
CA ILE A 76 19.41 -20.90 -8.44
C ILE A 76 19.15 -20.48 -7.00
N ALA A 77 20.08 -20.82 -6.12
CA ALA A 77 20.07 -20.37 -4.74
C ALA A 77 20.02 -18.83 -4.76
N LEU A 78 18.94 -18.27 -4.22
CA LEU A 78 18.67 -16.83 -4.30
C LEU A 78 19.75 -16.06 -3.53
N PRO A 79 20.49 -15.13 -4.17
CA PRO A 79 21.48 -14.35 -3.47
C PRO A 79 20.78 -13.34 -2.58
N LEU A 80 20.96 -13.48 -1.26
CA LEU A 80 20.54 -12.50 -0.26
C LEU A 80 21.80 -11.79 0.23
N GLY A 81 21.87 -10.48 0.01
CA GLY A 81 22.94 -9.63 0.55
C GLY A 81 22.76 -9.41 2.05
N LYS A 82 23.78 -8.86 2.72
CA LYS A 82 23.66 -8.46 4.13
C LYS A 82 22.85 -7.17 4.28
N THR A 83 22.83 -6.34 3.23
CA THR A 83 22.01 -5.13 3.13
C THR A 83 21.05 -5.21 1.93
N LEU A 84 20.03 -4.33 1.91
CA LEU A 84 19.06 -4.27 0.81
C LEU A 84 19.74 -3.80 -0.49
N GLU A 85 20.71 -2.90 -0.38
CA GLU A 85 21.50 -2.37 -1.48
C GLU A 85 22.39 -3.46 -2.10
N GLU A 86 23.11 -4.23 -1.27
CA GLU A 86 23.89 -5.38 -1.74
C GLU A 86 22.99 -6.42 -2.42
N THR A 87 21.77 -6.61 -1.90
CA THR A 87 20.80 -7.52 -2.50
C THR A 87 20.39 -7.04 -3.89
N VAL A 88 20.14 -5.73 -4.08
CA VAL A 88 19.86 -5.14 -5.39
C VAL A 88 21.00 -5.38 -6.36
N ASP A 89 22.25 -5.16 -5.95
CA ASP A 89 23.42 -5.31 -6.82
C ASP A 89 23.68 -6.77 -7.21
N LEU A 90 23.46 -7.71 -6.28
CA LEU A 90 23.52 -9.14 -6.57
C LEU A 90 22.45 -9.55 -7.59
N TRP A 91 21.20 -9.07 -7.44
CA TRP A 91 20.14 -9.34 -8.42
C TRP A 91 20.37 -8.67 -9.77
N ARG A 92 21.02 -7.50 -9.80
CA ARG A 92 21.48 -6.87 -11.05
C ARG A 92 22.53 -7.72 -11.75
N GLY A 93 23.45 -8.32 -11.00
CA GLY A 93 24.41 -9.30 -11.49
C GLY A 93 23.73 -10.52 -12.11
N VAL A 94 22.80 -11.16 -11.38
CA VAL A 94 22.02 -12.32 -11.89
C VAL A 94 21.25 -11.97 -13.15
N ARG A 95 20.63 -10.78 -13.21
CA ARG A 95 19.93 -10.33 -14.43
C ARG A 95 20.88 -10.14 -15.60
N ALA A 96 22.04 -9.54 -15.37
CA ALA A 96 23.04 -9.31 -16.42
C ALA A 96 23.61 -10.64 -16.94
N GLU A 97 23.94 -11.57 -16.05
CA GLU A 97 24.43 -12.90 -16.40
C GLU A 97 23.39 -13.73 -17.16
N ALA A 98 22.13 -13.68 -16.73
CA ALA A 98 21.02 -14.35 -17.43
C ALA A 98 20.80 -13.82 -18.86
N LEU A 99 20.99 -12.52 -19.08
CA LEU A 99 20.83 -11.90 -20.41
C LEU A 99 22.10 -11.99 -21.27
N ALA A 100 23.27 -12.18 -20.66
CA ALA A 100 24.56 -12.31 -21.33
C ALA A 100 24.91 -13.76 -21.71
N ALA A 101 24.01 -14.73 -21.47
CA ALA A 101 24.22 -16.12 -21.85
C ALA A 101 24.30 -16.27 -23.38
N GLU A 102 25.51 -16.51 -23.91
CA GLU A 102 25.77 -16.82 -25.33
C GLU A 102 25.48 -18.31 -25.65
N PRO A 103 25.06 -18.65 -26.88
CA PRO A 103 24.89 -17.79 -28.06
C PRO A 103 23.52 -17.08 -28.12
N GLU A 104 22.50 -17.59 -27.44
CA GLU A 104 21.21 -16.91 -27.22
C GLU A 104 20.66 -17.29 -25.84
N PRO A 105 20.14 -16.34 -25.05
CA PRO A 105 19.56 -16.62 -23.75
C PRO A 105 18.32 -17.51 -23.90
N THR A 106 18.25 -18.57 -23.09
CA THR A 106 17.14 -19.53 -23.12
C THR A 106 15.89 -18.89 -22.52
N THR A 107 14.71 -19.44 -22.80
CA THR A 107 13.45 -19.04 -22.13
C THR A 107 13.54 -19.09 -20.61
N ALA A 108 14.30 -20.05 -20.06
CA ALA A 108 14.60 -20.14 -18.63
C ALA A 108 15.45 -18.96 -18.13
N ASP A 109 16.40 -18.48 -18.93
CA ASP A 109 17.25 -17.34 -18.56
C ASP A 109 16.46 -16.02 -18.65
N TYR A 110 15.51 -15.90 -19.58
CA TYR A 110 14.54 -14.79 -19.58
C TYR A 110 13.63 -14.78 -18.35
N GLN A 111 13.13 -15.95 -17.94
CA GLN A 111 12.35 -16.07 -16.70
C GLN A 111 13.18 -15.71 -15.47
N LEU A 112 14.46 -16.10 -15.44
CA LEU A 112 15.40 -15.71 -14.39
C LEU A 112 15.64 -14.19 -14.37
N ALA A 113 15.86 -13.57 -15.53
CA ALA A 113 16.00 -12.12 -15.64
C ALA A 113 14.73 -11.38 -15.22
N ALA A 114 13.55 -11.92 -15.53
CA ALA A 114 12.27 -11.37 -15.11
C ALA A 114 12.05 -11.47 -13.59
N THR A 115 12.37 -12.61 -12.99
CA THR A 115 12.28 -12.80 -11.54
C THR A 115 13.28 -11.90 -10.80
N ALA A 116 14.52 -11.80 -11.30
CA ALA A 116 15.51 -10.86 -10.80
C ALA A 116 15.02 -9.40 -10.87
N SER A 117 14.41 -9.01 -12.00
CA SER A 117 13.85 -7.67 -12.17
C SER A 117 12.69 -7.38 -11.21
N ALA A 118 11.82 -8.36 -10.97
CA ALA A 118 10.74 -8.23 -9.99
C ALA A 118 11.29 -8.06 -8.57
N LYS A 119 12.35 -8.80 -8.22
CA LYS A 119 13.01 -8.70 -6.92
C LYS A 119 13.73 -7.38 -6.72
N ILE A 120 14.45 -6.87 -7.73
CA ILE A 120 15.06 -5.54 -7.71
C ILE A 120 14.01 -4.47 -7.39
N ARG A 121 12.87 -4.48 -8.09
CA ARG A 121 11.80 -3.50 -7.82
C ARG A 121 11.24 -3.61 -6.41
N GLN A 122 11.08 -4.83 -5.91
CA GLN A 122 10.59 -5.06 -4.55
C GLN A 122 11.56 -4.50 -3.51
N THR A 123 12.86 -4.75 -3.66
CA THR A 123 13.88 -4.27 -2.72
C THR A 123 14.09 -2.76 -2.82
N GLU A 124 14.08 -2.19 -4.03
CA GLU A 124 14.15 -0.73 -4.23
C GLU A 124 12.94 -0.02 -3.60
N ALA A 125 11.74 -0.61 -3.68
CA ALA A 125 10.56 -0.08 -2.99
C ALA A 125 10.71 -0.12 -1.46
N GLN A 126 11.34 -1.15 -0.91
CA GLN A 126 11.62 -1.24 0.53
C GLN A 126 12.62 -0.17 0.98
N ILE A 127 13.69 0.05 0.19
CA ILE A 127 14.66 1.13 0.44
C ILE A 127 13.95 2.49 0.44
N ALA A 128 13.12 2.77 -0.57
CA ALA A 128 12.39 4.03 -0.66
C ALA A 128 11.47 4.28 0.55
N ILE A 129 10.82 3.23 1.08
CA ILE A 129 10.02 3.33 2.30
C ILE A 129 10.90 3.64 3.51
N GLN A 130 12.04 2.96 3.65
CA GLN A 130 12.97 3.20 4.76
C GLN A 130 13.55 4.62 4.72
N ASP A 131 13.93 5.10 3.55
CA ASP A 131 14.43 6.46 3.36
C ASP A 131 13.36 7.49 3.74
N ARG A 132 12.12 7.27 3.32
CA ARG A 132 11.00 8.13 3.72
C ARG A 132 10.83 8.16 5.24
N ILE A 133 10.82 7.00 5.89
CA ILE A 133 10.70 6.92 7.36
C ILE A 133 11.85 7.65 8.04
N ARG A 134 13.09 7.48 7.55
CA ARG A 134 14.26 8.20 8.07
C ARG A 134 14.10 9.71 7.94
N THR A 135 13.69 10.21 6.78
CA THR A 135 13.46 11.65 6.57
C THR A 135 12.35 12.20 7.46
N GLU A 136 11.26 11.45 7.66
CA GLU A 136 10.16 11.86 8.55
C GLU A 136 10.62 11.90 10.02
N LEU A 137 11.46 10.95 10.43
CA LEU A 137 12.05 10.91 11.76
C LEU A 137 13.02 12.07 11.96
N GLU A 138 13.92 12.32 11.00
CA GLU A 138 14.86 13.44 11.02
C GLU A 138 14.15 14.79 11.09
N LEU A 139 13.05 14.96 10.35
CA LEU A 139 12.19 16.15 10.45
C LEU A 139 11.54 16.27 11.82
N HIS A 140 11.05 15.16 12.38
CA HIS A 140 10.48 15.17 13.73
C HIS A 140 11.51 15.50 14.81
N THR A 141 12.73 14.95 14.72
CA THR A 141 13.83 15.29 15.63
C THR A 141 14.25 16.74 15.42
N ALA A 142 14.37 17.22 14.20
CA ALA A 142 14.70 18.62 13.93
C ALA A 142 13.60 19.58 14.41
N GLN A 143 12.32 19.19 14.39
CA GLN A 143 11.24 19.98 14.99
C GLN A 143 11.26 19.96 16.53
N GLN A 144 11.76 18.88 17.14
CA GLN A 144 11.98 18.83 18.59
C GLN A 144 13.27 19.56 19.02
N GLU A 145 14.29 19.57 18.17
CA GLU A 145 15.60 20.22 18.40
C GLU A 145 15.68 21.65 17.88
N MET A 146 14.72 22.10 17.05
CA MET A 146 14.40 23.52 16.95
C MET A 146 14.25 23.97 18.39
N PRO A 147 15.15 24.85 18.89
CA PRO A 147 15.09 25.24 20.27
C PRO A 147 13.66 25.68 20.48
N ALA A 148 13.01 25.11 21.51
CA ALA A 148 12.08 25.89 22.30
C ALA A 148 12.82 27.21 22.42
N THR A 149 12.39 28.20 21.63
CA THR A 149 13.09 29.46 21.51
C THR A 149 13.40 29.80 22.94
N ASN A 150 14.64 30.13 23.25
CA ASN A 150 14.98 30.72 24.53
C ASN A 150 14.14 31.99 24.60
N ILE A 151 12.86 31.84 24.96
CA ILE A 151 12.00 32.87 25.48
C ILE A 151 12.70 33.09 26.81
N PRO A 152 13.43 34.20 26.96
CA PRO A 152 13.95 34.55 28.28
C PRO A 152 12.77 34.39 29.24
N THR A 153 13.04 33.77 30.37
CA THR A 153 12.07 33.40 31.39
C THR A 153 11.42 34.67 31.96
N THR A 154 10.53 35.28 31.20
CA THR A 154 9.76 36.48 31.50
C THR A 154 8.61 36.49 30.52
N GLU A 155 7.42 36.18 31.05
CA GLU A 155 6.11 36.27 30.41
C GLU A 155 5.69 35.02 29.60
N LEU A 156 4.76 34.26 30.18
CA LEU A 156 3.96 33.30 29.43
C LEU A 156 3.31 34.05 28.26
N PRO A 157 3.23 33.45 27.04
CA PRO A 157 2.56 34.09 25.93
C PRO A 157 1.15 34.48 26.35
N THR A 158 0.83 35.76 26.15
CA THR A 158 -0.45 36.34 26.52
C THR A 158 -1.58 35.57 25.83
N ALA A 159 -2.80 35.59 26.40
CA ALA A 159 -3.93 34.86 25.83
C ALA A 159 -4.13 35.17 24.34
N GLU A 160 -3.85 36.42 23.94
CA GLU A 160 -3.94 36.91 22.56
C GLU A 160 -2.92 36.25 21.62
N GLU A 161 -1.66 36.10 22.04
CA GLU A 161 -0.62 35.44 21.22
C GLU A 161 -0.93 33.96 20.99
N ARG A 162 -1.50 33.29 22.00
CA ARG A 162 -1.96 31.91 21.89
C ARG A 162 -3.14 31.78 20.92
N GLU A 163 -4.10 32.69 21.01
CA GLU A 163 -5.22 32.75 20.07
C GLU A 163 -4.73 32.99 18.64
N LEU A 164 -3.77 33.89 18.45
CA LEU A 164 -3.20 34.23 17.14
C LEU A 164 -2.49 33.02 16.52
N PHE A 165 -1.73 32.27 17.32
CA PHE A 165 -1.09 31.02 16.88
C PHE A 165 -2.11 29.93 16.52
N LEU A 166 -3.15 29.74 17.35
CA LEU A 166 -4.22 28.78 17.06
C LEU A 166 -5.01 29.16 15.81
N MET A 167 -5.27 30.45 15.62
CA MET A 167 -5.92 31.01 14.44
C MET A 167 -5.07 30.74 13.19
N GLN A 168 -3.77 31.03 13.25
CA GLN A 168 -2.83 30.76 12.15
C GLN A 168 -2.82 29.27 11.78
N LYS A 169 -2.79 28.37 12.77
CA LYS A 169 -2.85 26.93 12.55
C LYS A 169 -4.15 26.51 11.87
N ARG A 170 -5.30 27.07 12.27
CA ARG A 170 -6.59 26.81 11.62
C ARG A 170 -6.61 27.30 10.17
N TYR A 171 -6.02 28.46 9.90
CA TYR A 171 -5.89 28.96 8.53
C TYR A 171 -5.01 28.05 7.66
N GLN A 172 -3.89 27.58 8.19
CA GLN A 172 -3.04 26.63 7.46
C GLN A 172 -3.78 25.33 7.12
N GLN A 173 -4.54 24.78 8.07
CA GLN A 173 -5.38 23.60 7.84
C GLN A 173 -6.47 23.85 6.78
N ALA A 174 -7.11 25.02 6.83
CA ALA A 174 -8.11 25.40 5.84
C ALA A 174 -7.50 25.56 4.43
N MET A 175 -6.31 26.17 4.34
CA MET A 175 -5.60 26.33 3.07
C MET A 175 -5.21 24.98 2.46
N SER A 176 -4.69 24.04 3.27
CA SER A 176 -4.35 22.69 2.78
C SER A 176 -5.58 21.88 2.35
N ALA A 177 -6.71 22.02 3.06
CA ALA A 177 -7.94 21.35 2.66
C ALA A 177 -8.48 21.92 1.34
N TYR A 178 -8.40 23.24 1.17
CA TYR A 178 -8.81 23.91 -0.06
C TYR A 178 -7.91 23.55 -1.24
N SER A 179 -6.59 23.45 -1.05
CA SER A 179 -5.68 23.06 -2.14
C SER A 179 -5.99 21.67 -2.67
N VAL A 180 -6.25 20.71 -1.78
CA VAL A 180 -6.68 19.35 -2.17
C VAL A 180 -8.01 19.39 -2.93
N GLN A 181 -8.98 20.18 -2.47
CA GLN A 181 -10.26 20.35 -3.17
C GLN A 181 -10.08 20.98 -4.56
N ALA A 182 -9.18 21.96 -4.69
CA ALA A 182 -8.88 22.62 -5.96
C ALA A 182 -8.22 21.66 -6.94
N GLU A 183 -7.24 20.87 -6.49
CA GLU A 183 -6.60 19.82 -7.28
C GLU A 183 -7.62 18.74 -7.71
N ALA A 184 -8.49 18.31 -6.80
CA ALA A 184 -9.56 17.36 -7.11
C ALA A 184 -10.49 17.90 -8.21
N ARG A 185 -10.89 19.18 -8.13
CA ARG A 185 -11.70 19.83 -9.18
C ARG A 185 -10.96 19.93 -10.52
N GLN A 186 -9.67 20.28 -10.52
CA GLN A 186 -8.85 20.31 -11.74
C GLN A 186 -8.76 18.93 -12.40
N ASN A 187 -8.70 17.88 -11.59
CA ASN A 187 -8.66 16.48 -12.04
C ASN A 187 -10.05 15.92 -12.40
N GLY A 188 -11.10 16.74 -12.43
CA GLY A 188 -12.44 16.34 -12.86
C GLY A 188 -13.28 15.62 -11.80
N TYR A 189 -12.84 15.59 -10.54
CA TYR A 189 -13.65 15.06 -9.44
C TYR A 189 -14.72 16.07 -9.04
N ALA A 190 -15.98 15.79 -9.40
CA ALA A 190 -17.15 16.53 -8.93
C ALA A 190 -17.75 15.79 -7.73
N ILE A 191 -17.77 16.43 -6.56
CA ILE A 191 -18.53 15.94 -5.41
C ILE A 191 -19.99 16.35 -5.65
N GLU A 192 -20.85 15.39 -5.98
CA GLU A 192 -22.30 15.59 -5.94
C GLU A 192 -22.70 15.86 -4.50
N TRP A 193 -23.20 17.08 -4.22
CA TRP A 193 -23.74 17.39 -2.91
C TRP A 193 -25.01 16.56 -2.69
N PRO A 194 -25.21 15.94 -1.52
CA PRO A 194 -26.45 15.24 -1.22
C PRO A 194 -27.60 16.24 -1.21
N SER A 195 -28.46 16.18 -2.23
CA SER A 195 -29.72 16.92 -2.25
C SER A 195 -30.73 16.18 -1.39
N PHE A 196 -31.06 16.74 -0.22
CA PHE A 196 -32.16 16.23 0.59
C PHE A 196 -33.49 16.69 -0.04
N SER A 197 -34.18 15.77 -0.73
CA SER A 197 -35.58 16.00 -1.08
C SER A 197 -36.45 15.69 0.14
N ARG A 198 -37.25 16.67 0.57
CA ARG A 198 -38.26 16.48 1.62
C ARG A 198 -39.41 15.71 0.99
N THR A 199 -39.56 14.43 1.33
CA THR A 199 -40.78 13.67 0.99
C THR A 199 -41.94 14.26 1.78
N ALA A 200 -42.98 14.73 1.08
CA ALA A 200 -44.24 15.20 1.64
C ALA A 200 -45.20 14.03 1.91
#